data_AF-A0A7G6T2K4-F1
#
_entry.id   AF-A0A7G6T2K4-F1
#
_cell.length_a   1.000
_cell.length_b   1.000
_cell.length_c   1.000
_cell.angle_alpha   90.00
_cell.angle_beta   90.00
_cell.angle_gamma   90.00
#
_symmetry.space_group_name_H-M   'P 1'
#
loop_
_entity.id
_entity.type
_entity.pdbx_description
1 polymer ?
#
loop_
_entity_poly.entity_id
_entity_poly.type
_entity_poly.pdbx_seq_one_letter_code
_entity_poly.pdbx_strand_id
1 'polypeptide(L)'
;MGKGQDHQRGNQAARWRRQQRALAAPRVAIPVYTPKDYPLIRELPGTDDMPATWKEWAVLFEASKKKLMNVRPYVYDNVRIRPDLLKAWLDANSLSASERSRQLYAQGLLDARKAQRKALEQERLAREASGRIAANTPPPPDPPDYPLWVDKVVDFMRSLISFRRQPPSSRH
;
A
#
# COMPACT_ATOMS: atom_id res chain seq x y z
N MET A 1 -25.67 43.67 16.02
CA MET A 1 -25.24 42.34 16.52
C MET A 1 -24.66 41.55 15.35
N GLY A 2 -23.36 41.24 15.34
CA GLY A 2 -22.71 40.62 14.17
C GLY A 2 -21.29 40.14 14.42
N LYS A 3 -21.01 39.51 15.57
CA LYS A 3 -19.66 39.02 15.94
C LYS A 3 -19.53 37.49 16.05
N GLY A 4 -20.46 36.72 15.46
CA GLY A 4 -20.50 35.26 15.58
C GLY A 4 -19.86 34.46 14.43
N GLN A 5 -19.95 34.95 13.19
CA GLN A 5 -19.59 34.15 12.01
C GLN A 5 -18.09 34.14 11.67
N ASP A 6 -17.38 35.24 11.92
CA ASP A 6 -15.93 35.35 11.61
C ASP A 6 -15.05 34.48 12.51
N HIS A 7 -15.44 34.34 13.79
CA HIS A 7 -14.74 33.48 14.74
C HIS A 7 -14.90 31.98 14.41
N GLN A 8 -16.04 31.59 13.83
CA GLN A 8 -16.28 30.21 13.39
C GLN A 8 -15.49 29.86 12.11
N ARG A 9 -15.46 30.76 11.11
CA ARG A 9 -14.66 30.58 9.88
C ARG A 9 -13.15 30.55 10.16
N GLY A 10 -12.66 31.43 11.04
CA GLY A 10 -11.25 31.44 11.46
C GLY A 10 -10.84 30.12 12.15
N ASN A 11 -11.72 29.56 12.99
CA ASN A 11 -11.48 28.28 13.66
C ASN A 11 -11.52 27.07 12.72
N GLN A 12 -12.40 27.07 11.71
CA GLN A 12 -12.43 25.99 10.71
C GLN A 12 -11.19 26.01 9.81
N ALA A 13 -10.79 27.20 9.34
CA ALA A 13 -9.57 27.36 8.53
C ALA A 13 -8.31 26.95 9.32
N ALA A 14 -8.23 27.29 10.61
CA ALA A 14 -7.12 26.88 11.47
C ALA A 14 -7.09 25.34 11.68
N ARG A 15 -8.24 24.70 11.89
CA ARG A 15 -8.33 23.23 11.97
C ARG A 15 -7.91 22.55 10.68
N TRP A 16 -8.38 23.06 9.54
CA TRP A 16 -8.02 22.53 8.23
C TRP A 16 -6.52 22.63 7.96
N ARG A 17 -5.89 23.78 8.26
CA ARG A 17 -4.43 23.93 8.15
C ARG A 17 -3.67 22.99 9.07
N ARG A 18 -4.15 22.76 10.31
CA ARG A 18 -3.55 21.79 11.24
C ARG A 18 -3.66 20.36 10.71
N GLN A 19 -4.81 20.00 10.12
CA GLN A 19 -4.99 18.70 9.48
C GLN A 19 -4.07 18.54 8.27
N GLN A 20 -4.00 19.53 7.38
CA GLN A 20 -3.09 19.50 6.22
C GLN A 20 -1.62 19.35 6.65
N ARG A 21 -1.18 20.10 7.67
CA ARG A 21 0.16 19.93 8.24
C ARG A 21 0.38 18.55 8.85
N ALA A 22 -0.61 17.99 9.54
CA ALA A 22 -0.51 16.64 10.11
C ALA A 22 -0.47 15.55 9.03
N LEU A 23 -1.18 15.75 7.91
CA LEU A 23 -1.17 14.84 6.77
C LEU A 23 0.14 14.92 5.97
N ALA A 24 0.73 16.11 5.87
CA ALA A 24 1.98 16.38 5.15
C ALA A 24 3.25 16.18 6.00
N ALA A 25 3.11 16.00 7.32
CA ALA A 25 4.25 15.80 8.21
C ALA A 25 5.04 14.54 7.82
N PRO A 26 6.38 14.59 7.77
CA PRO A 26 7.17 13.40 7.51
C PRO A 26 6.87 12.33 8.56
N ARG A 27 6.56 11.13 8.08
CA ARG A 27 6.24 9.97 8.91
C ARG A 27 7.49 9.13 9.15
N VAL A 28 7.92 9.08 10.41
CA VAL A 28 9.10 8.33 10.85
C VAL A 28 8.64 7.00 11.43
N ALA A 29 9.12 5.89 10.89
CA ALA A 29 8.88 4.58 11.47
C ALA A 29 9.63 4.45 12.81
N ILE A 30 9.04 3.82 13.81
CA ILE A 30 9.75 3.41 15.03
C ILE A 30 9.69 1.90 15.12
N PRO A 31 10.82 1.18 15.15
CA PRO A 31 10.84 -0.28 15.28
C PRO A 31 10.28 -0.71 16.65
N VAL A 32 9.39 -1.69 16.64
CA VAL A 32 8.77 -2.25 17.84
C VAL A 32 8.95 -3.77 17.85
N TYR A 33 9.26 -4.31 19.04
CA TYR A 33 9.51 -5.73 19.24
C TYR A 33 8.50 -6.33 20.21
N THR A 34 8.13 -7.59 19.98
CA THR A 34 7.32 -8.35 20.94
C THR A 34 8.23 -9.07 21.94
N PRO A 35 7.71 -9.45 23.12
CA PRO A 35 8.48 -10.23 24.10
C PRO A 35 9.06 -11.52 23.52
N LYS A 36 8.34 -12.16 22.59
CA LYS A 36 8.75 -13.41 21.95
C LYS A 36 9.82 -13.20 20.89
N ASP A 37 9.71 -12.11 20.13
CA ASP A 37 10.61 -11.82 19.00
C ASP A 37 11.94 -11.19 19.48
N TYR A 38 11.94 -10.51 20.62
CA TYR A 38 13.08 -9.71 21.09
C TYR A 38 14.37 -10.52 21.31
N PRO A 39 14.36 -11.70 21.97
CA PRO A 39 15.57 -12.49 22.14
C PRO A 39 16.19 -12.91 20.80
N LEU A 40 15.34 -13.30 19.84
CA LEU A 40 15.77 -13.71 18.50
C LEU A 40 16.41 -12.57 17.72
N ILE A 41 15.95 -11.33 17.94
CA ILE A 41 16.58 -10.14 17.34
C ILE A 41 17.94 -9.87 17.99
N ARG A 42 18.05 -10.06 19.32
CA ARG A 42 19.29 -9.84 20.09
C ARG A 42 20.38 -10.88 19.78
N GLU A 43 20.02 -12.03 19.22
CA GLU A 43 20.97 -13.03 18.72
C GLU A 43 21.61 -12.65 17.38
N LEU A 44 21.10 -11.61 16.70
CA LEU A 44 21.66 -11.14 15.45
C LEU A 44 22.95 -10.33 15.69
N PRO A 45 23.90 -10.35 14.75
CA PRO A 45 25.14 -9.58 14.90
C PRO A 45 24.85 -8.07 14.92
N GLY A 46 25.50 -7.33 15.83
CA GLY A 46 25.39 -5.87 15.91
C GLY A 46 24.21 -5.35 16.72
N THR A 47 23.69 -6.14 17.66
CA THR A 47 22.64 -5.71 18.61
C THR A 47 23.17 -5.36 20.00
N ASP A 48 24.45 -5.01 20.12
CA ASP A 48 25.07 -4.63 21.40
C ASP A 48 24.43 -3.39 22.03
N ASP A 49 23.78 -2.57 21.20
CA ASP A 49 23.03 -1.38 21.60
C ASP A 49 21.68 -1.70 22.26
N MET A 50 21.19 -2.95 22.13
CA MET A 50 19.90 -3.35 22.67
C MET A 50 20.01 -3.70 24.18
N PRO A 51 19.01 -3.32 24.99
CA PRO A 51 18.92 -3.74 26.40
C PRO A 51 18.91 -5.26 26.58
N ALA A 52 19.34 -5.74 27.75
CA ALA A 52 19.47 -7.16 28.04
C ALA A 52 18.12 -7.89 27.94
N THR A 53 17.07 -7.23 28.43
CA THR A 53 15.72 -7.80 28.47
C THR A 53 14.72 -6.98 27.65
N TRP A 54 13.68 -7.66 27.14
CA TRP A 54 12.57 -6.97 26.50
C TRP A 54 11.89 -5.97 27.43
N LYS A 55 11.82 -6.27 28.73
CA LYS A 55 11.18 -5.41 29.73
C LYS A 55 11.93 -4.09 29.89
N GLU A 56 13.27 -4.13 29.96
CA GLU A 56 14.10 -2.92 29.96
C GLU A 56 13.92 -2.12 28.68
N TRP A 57 13.94 -2.79 27.53
CA TRP A 57 13.70 -2.14 26.25
C TRP A 57 12.32 -1.45 26.21
N ALA A 58 11.26 -2.11 26.68
CA ALA A 58 9.91 -1.55 26.67
C ALA A 58 9.80 -0.30 27.55
N VAL A 59 10.48 -0.26 28.70
CA VAL A 59 10.53 0.92 29.57
C VAL A 59 11.28 2.07 28.89
N LEU A 60 12.45 1.80 28.29
CA LEU A 60 13.24 2.81 27.58
C LEU A 60 12.51 3.32 26.33
N PHE A 61 11.80 2.43 25.64
CA PHE A 61 10.98 2.75 24.47
C PHE A 61 9.86 3.71 24.83
N GLU A 62 9.06 3.42 25.86
CA GLU A 62 7.95 4.30 26.26
C GLU A 62 8.47 5.66 26.77
N ALA A 63 9.58 5.68 27.50
CA ALA A 63 10.22 6.92 27.93
C ALA A 63 10.69 7.77 26.73
N SER A 64 11.32 7.14 25.73
CA SER A 64 11.81 7.81 24.52
C SER A 64 10.67 8.28 23.63
N LYS A 65 9.63 7.46 23.45
CA LYS A 65 8.42 7.79 22.71
C LYS A 65 7.70 8.99 23.31
N LYS A 66 7.60 9.07 24.63
CA LYS A 66 7.02 10.24 25.33
C LYS A 66 7.82 11.51 25.04
N LYS A 67 9.16 11.43 25.02
CA LYS A 67 10.02 12.57 24.63
C LYS A 67 9.81 12.95 23.17
N LEU A 68 9.75 11.98 22.26
CA LEU A 68 9.52 12.21 20.83
C LEU A 68 8.16 12.84 20.54
N MET A 69 7.11 12.42 21.25
CA MET A 69 5.77 13.01 21.11
C MET A 69 5.68 14.48 21.56
N ASN A 70 6.58 14.90 22.45
CA ASN A 70 6.65 16.29 22.91
C ASN A 70 7.38 17.21 21.92
N VAL A 71 8.19 16.65 21.01
CA VAL A 71 8.96 17.39 20.00
C VAL A 71 8.26 17.30 18.64
N ARG A 72 7.42 18.28 18.29
CA ARG A 72 6.79 18.35 16.96
C ARG A 72 7.76 18.96 15.94
N PRO A 73 8.08 18.24 14.86
CA PRO A 73 7.21 18.27 13.68
C PRO A 73 6.86 16.91 13.04
N TYR A 74 7.28 15.78 13.62
CA TYR A 74 7.13 14.45 13.00
C TYR A 74 5.90 13.67 13.49
N VAL A 75 5.35 12.83 12.61
CA VAL A 75 4.38 11.80 12.97
C VAL A 75 5.12 10.48 13.06
N TYR A 76 5.03 9.80 14.21
CA TYR A 76 5.72 8.55 14.44
C TYR A 76 4.76 7.37 14.28
N ASP A 77 5.16 6.37 13.52
CA ASP A 77 4.39 5.14 13.30
C ASP A 77 5.15 3.93 13.86
N ASN A 78 4.53 3.22 14.79
CA ASN A 78 5.08 1.99 15.34
C ASN A 78 5.06 0.88 14.29
N VAL A 79 6.23 0.31 13.99
CA VAL A 79 6.40 -0.76 13.01
C VAL A 79 6.94 -2.00 13.71
N ARG A 80 6.09 -3.03 13.81
CA ARG A 80 6.53 -4.34 14.31
C ARG A 80 7.55 -4.95 13.34
N ILE A 81 8.73 -5.29 13.86
CA ILE A 81 9.75 -6.04 13.14
C ILE A 81 9.58 -7.53 13.45
N ARG A 82 9.66 -8.36 12.40
CA ARG A 82 9.76 -9.81 12.55
C ARG A 82 11.22 -10.26 12.38
N PRO A 83 11.75 -11.14 13.26
CA PRO A 83 13.17 -11.49 13.29
C PRO A 83 13.63 -12.23 12.03
N ASP A 84 12.81 -13.16 11.54
CA ASP A 84 13.05 -13.94 10.31
C ASP A 84 13.19 -13.04 9.08
N LEU A 85 12.26 -12.11 8.90
CA LEU A 85 12.29 -11.17 7.77
C LEU A 85 13.42 -10.14 7.91
N LEU A 86 13.69 -9.67 9.13
CA LEU A 86 14.81 -8.78 9.38
C LEU A 86 16.13 -9.47 9.03
N LYS A 87 16.33 -10.71 9.49
CA LYS A 87 17.54 -11.48 9.20
C LYS A 87 17.75 -11.64 7.70
N ALA A 88 16.72 -12.09 6.96
CA ALA A 88 16.81 -12.25 5.51
C ALA A 88 17.14 -10.92 4.80
N TRP A 89 16.56 -9.81 5.26
CA TRP A 89 16.87 -8.48 4.72
C TRP A 89 18.30 -8.05 5.05
N LEU A 90 18.79 -8.29 6.27
CA LEU A 90 20.16 -7.98 6.67
C LEU A 90 21.18 -8.78 5.85
N ASP A 91 20.95 -10.09 5.70
CA ASP A 91 21.79 -10.98 4.91
C ASP A 91 21.84 -10.51 3.44
N ALA A 92 20.69 -10.18 2.85
CA ALA A 92 20.59 -9.69 1.47
C ALA A 92 21.30 -8.33 1.25
N ASN A 93 21.41 -7.50 2.29
CA ASN A 93 22.07 -6.20 2.21
C ASN A 93 23.50 -6.20 2.79
N SER A 94 23.99 -7.36 3.26
CA SER A 94 25.28 -7.48 3.95
C SER A 94 25.42 -6.50 5.13
N LEU A 95 24.35 -6.34 5.90
CA LEU A 95 24.28 -5.42 7.05
C LEU A 95 24.23 -6.19 8.37
N SER A 96 24.72 -5.56 9.44
CA SER A 96 24.46 -6.02 10.81
C SER A 96 23.14 -5.44 11.33
N ALA A 97 22.58 -6.06 12.36
CA ALA A 97 21.33 -5.67 13.01
C ALA A 97 21.47 -4.41 13.90
N SER A 98 22.33 -3.45 13.54
CA SER A 98 22.50 -2.18 14.26
C SER A 98 21.19 -1.39 14.41
N GLU A 99 21.13 -0.45 15.36
CA GLU A 99 19.99 0.47 15.51
C GLU A 99 19.60 1.11 14.18
N ARG A 100 20.58 1.61 13.42
CA ARG A 100 20.38 2.23 12.12
C ARG A 100 19.79 1.27 11.10
N SER A 101 20.26 0.02 11.03
CA SER A 101 19.74 -0.98 10.11
C SER A 101 18.29 -1.36 10.46
N ARG A 102 17.99 -1.55 11.74
CA ARG A 102 16.62 -1.85 12.21
C ARG A 102 15.67 -0.69 11.91
N GLN A 103 16.14 0.55 12.06
CA GLN A 103 15.41 1.76 11.70
C GLN A 103 15.13 1.85 10.19
N LEU A 104 16.13 1.61 9.35
CA LEU A 104 15.99 1.60 7.88
C LEU A 104 14.99 0.54 7.43
N TYR A 105 15.09 -0.67 7.99
CA TYR A 105 14.15 -1.75 7.69
C TYR A 105 12.70 -1.38 8.09
N ALA A 106 12.50 -0.84 9.30
CA ALA A 106 11.20 -0.38 9.75
C ALA A 106 10.62 0.72 8.84
N GLN A 107 11.45 1.65 8.38
CA GLN A 107 11.04 2.70 7.45
C GLN A 107 10.61 2.12 6.10
N GLY A 108 11.38 1.18 5.54
CA GLY A 108 11.02 0.47 4.31
C GLY A 108 9.67 -0.25 4.41
N LEU A 109 9.39 -0.92 5.53
CA LEU A 109 8.08 -1.54 5.78
C LEU A 109 6.94 -0.51 5.84
N LEU A 110 7.16 0.64 6.48
CA LEU A 110 6.17 1.70 6.54
C LEU A 110 5.86 2.26 5.14
N ASP A 111 6.90 2.49 4.34
CA ASP A 111 6.74 3.07 3.01
C ASP A 111 6.10 2.07 2.02
N ALA A 112 6.43 0.78 2.13
CA ALA A 112 5.74 -0.28 1.38
C ALA A 112 4.25 -0.33 1.71
N ARG A 113 3.86 -0.24 2.99
CA ARG A 113 2.44 -0.18 3.41
C ARG A 113 1.72 1.05 2.84
N LYS A 114 2.39 2.21 2.81
CA LYS A 114 1.83 3.42 2.20
C LYS A 114 1.63 3.26 0.69
N ALA A 115 2.60 2.68 0.00
CA ALA A 115 2.52 2.43 -1.43
C ALA A 115 1.36 1.49 -1.77
N GLN A 116 1.19 0.40 -1.02
CA GLN A 116 0.05 -0.53 -1.18
C GLN A 116 -1.30 0.17 -0.99
N ARG A 117 -1.43 1.00 0.05
CA ARG A 117 -2.69 1.76 0.27
C ARG A 117 -3.00 2.70 -0.88
N LYS A 118 -2.00 3.42 -1.39
CA LYS A 118 -2.18 4.32 -2.55
C LYS A 118 -2.59 3.55 -3.80
N ALA A 119 -1.98 2.39 -4.06
CA ALA A 119 -2.33 1.54 -5.19
C ALA A 119 -3.79 1.07 -5.12
N LEU A 120 -4.23 0.59 -3.94
CA LEU A 120 -5.62 0.19 -3.71
C LEU A 120 -6.61 1.35 -3.89
N GLU A 121 -6.24 2.55 -3.42
CA GLU A 121 -7.08 3.75 -3.61
C GLU A 121 -7.20 4.13 -5.09
N GLN A 122 -6.10 4.06 -5.85
CA GLN A 122 -6.10 4.31 -7.28
C GLN A 122 -6.93 3.27 -8.05
N GLU A 123 -6.83 1.99 -7.70
CA GLU A 123 -7.65 0.93 -8.29
C GLU A 123 -9.14 1.16 -8.02
N ARG A 124 -9.50 1.55 -6.79
CA ARG A 124 -10.88 1.90 -6.44
C ARG A 124 -11.38 3.07 -7.29
N LEU A 125 -10.61 4.15 -7.38
CA LEU A 125 -10.97 5.32 -8.18
C LEU A 125 -11.09 4.99 -9.67
N ALA A 126 -10.19 4.15 -10.21
CA ALA A 126 -10.25 3.68 -11.59
C ALA A 126 -11.51 2.84 -11.86
N ARG A 127 -11.90 1.98 -10.91
CA ARG A 127 -13.14 1.19 -11.00
C ARG A 127 -14.39 2.07 -10.95
N GLU A 128 -14.41 3.06 -10.05
CA GLU A 128 -15.51 4.03 -9.97
C GLU A 128 -15.61 4.87 -11.25
N ALA A 129 -14.49 5.34 -11.79
CA ALA A 129 -14.44 6.07 -13.05
C ALA A 129 -14.92 5.21 -14.23
N SER A 130 -14.47 3.95 -14.31
CA SER A 130 -14.90 3.00 -15.34
C SER A 130 -16.40 2.70 -15.25
N GLY A 131 -16.94 2.55 -14.03
CA GLY A 131 -18.38 2.39 -13.80
C GLY A 131 -19.19 3.60 -14.25
N ARG A 132 -18.70 4.82 -14.00
CA ARG A 132 -19.35 6.05 -14.51
C ARG A 132 -19.29 6.16 -16.02
N ILE A 133 -18.18 5.77 -16.65
CA ILE A 133 -18.07 5.77 -18.12
C ILE A 133 -19.05 4.74 -18.70
N ALA A 134 -19.10 3.52 -18.16
CA ALA A 134 -20.04 2.49 -18.60
C ALA A 134 -21.51 2.93 -18.43
N ALA A 135 -21.85 3.58 -17.32
CA ALA A 135 -23.21 4.11 -17.08
C ALA A 135 -23.59 5.26 -18.01
N ASN A 136 -22.62 6.04 -18.50
CA ASN A 136 -22.84 7.14 -19.46
C ASN A 136 -22.59 6.71 -20.92
N THR A 137 -22.23 5.46 -21.17
CA THR A 137 -22.07 4.95 -22.53
C THR A 137 -23.48 4.71 -23.08
N PRO A 138 -23.88 5.35 -24.20
CA PRO A 138 -25.17 5.05 -24.82
C PRO A 138 -25.23 3.55 -25.12
N PRO A 139 -26.40 2.89 -24.96
CA PRO A 139 -26.55 1.52 -25.41
C PRO A 139 -26.08 1.44 -26.87
N PRO A 140 -25.43 0.32 -27.27
CA PRO A 140 -25.06 0.14 -28.66
C PRO A 140 -26.31 0.41 -29.51
N PRO A 141 -26.19 1.17 -30.63
CA PRO A 141 -27.31 1.38 -31.51
C PRO A 141 -27.90 0.02 -31.86
N ASP A 142 -29.22 -0.07 -31.94
CA ASP A 142 -29.90 -1.29 -32.38
C ASP A 142 -29.15 -1.82 -33.60
N PRO A 143 -28.82 -3.12 -33.65
CA PRO A 143 -28.13 -3.69 -34.78
C PRO A 143 -28.91 -3.24 -36.03
N PRO A 144 -28.24 -2.61 -37.01
CA PRO A 144 -28.97 -2.17 -38.19
C PRO A 144 -29.66 -3.40 -38.77
N ASP A 145 -30.86 -3.19 -39.30
CA ASP A 145 -31.68 -4.22 -39.94
C ASP A 145 -30.90 -4.73 -41.16
N TYR A 146 -29.94 -5.61 -40.90
CA TYR A 146 -29.10 -6.20 -41.92
C TYR A 146 -30.04 -7.10 -42.70
N PRO A 147 -30.14 -6.93 -44.02
CA PRO A 147 -30.98 -7.81 -44.78
C PRO A 147 -30.42 -9.24 -44.60
N LEU A 148 -31.31 -10.23 -44.52
CA LEU A 148 -31.06 -11.66 -44.16
C LEU A 148 -29.95 -12.39 -44.96
N TRP A 149 -29.28 -11.71 -45.89
CA TRP A 149 -28.12 -12.19 -46.62
C TRP A 149 -26.79 -12.01 -45.86
N VAL A 150 -26.70 -11.08 -44.89
CA VAL A 150 -25.46 -10.88 -44.12
C VAL A 150 -25.19 -12.06 -43.18
N ASP A 151 -26.23 -12.64 -42.57
CA ASP A 151 -26.10 -13.86 -41.76
C ASP A 151 -25.62 -15.05 -42.60
N LYS A 152 -26.06 -15.14 -43.86
CA LYS A 152 -25.58 -16.18 -44.79
C LYS A 152 -24.10 -16.02 -45.14
N VAL A 153 -23.58 -14.78 -45.19
CA VAL A 153 -22.16 -14.51 -45.43
C VAL A 153 -21.32 -14.84 -44.19
N VAL A 154 -21.82 -14.52 -42.99
CA VAL A 154 -21.15 -14.86 -41.72
C VAL A 154 -21.13 -16.38 -41.49
N ASP A 155 -22.21 -17.09 -41.79
CA ASP A 155 -22.26 -18.55 -41.71
C ASP A 155 -21.40 -19.23 -42.78
N PHE A 156 -21.34 -18.68 -43.99
CA PHE A 156 -20.43 -19.13 -45.04
C PHE A 156 -18.95 -18.96 -44.62
N MET A 157 -18.61 -17.85 -43.98
CA MET A 157 -17.26 -17.60 -43.45
C MET A 157 -16.91 -18.52 -42.27
N ARG A 158 -17.87 -18.83 -41.38
CA ARG A 158 -17.70 -19.84 -40.31
C ARG A 158 -17.52 -21.26 -40.85
N SER A 159 -18.20 -21.60 -41.94
CA SER A 159 -18.06 -22.88 -42.65
C SER A 159 -16.67 -23.03 -43.27
N LEU A 160 -16.13 -21.98 -43.89
CA LEU A 160 -14.77 -21.94 -44.46
C LEU A 160 -13.66 -22.10 -43.40
N ILE A 161 -13.86 -21.55 -42.19
CA ILE A 161 -12.89 -21.68 -41.09
C ILE A 161 -12.90 -23.10 -40.50
N SER A 162 -14.05 -23.79 -40.54
CA SER A 162 -14.19 -25.16 -40.02
C SER A 162 -13.63 -26.23 -40.98
N PHE A 163 -13.58 -25.96 -42.29
CA PHE A 163 -13.07 -26.88 -43.30
C PHE A 163 -11.54 -27.03 -43.29
N ARG A 164 -10.79 -26.14 -42.60
CA ARG A 164 -9.31 -26.16 -42.55
C ARG A 164 -8.74 -27.01 -41.40
N ARG A 165 -9.56 -27.79 -40.69
CA ARG A 165 -9.14 -28.78 -39.68
C ARG A 165 -9.52 -30.21 -40.10
N GLN A 166 -8.96 -30.71 -41.19
CA GLN A 166 -8.74 -32.15 -41.33
C GLN A 166 -7.23 -32.39 -41.55
N PRO A 167 -6.55 -33.11 -40.64
CA PRO A 167 -5.19 -33.55 -40.89
C PRO A 167 -5.21 -34.62 -42.00
N PRO A 168 -4.19 -34.68 -42.88
CA PRO A 168 -4.09 -35.75 -43.85
C PRO A 168 -3.98 -37.10 -43.13
N SER A 169 -4.94 -37.99 -43.40
CA SER A 169 -4.88 -39.40 -42.98
C SER A 169 -3.61 -40.04 -43.54
N SER A 170 -2.86 -40.67 -42.64
CA SER A 170 -1.69 -41.47 -42.97
C SER A 170 -2.10 -42.86 -43.49
N ARG A 171 -1.42 -43.31 -44.56
CA ARG A 171 -1.23 -44.71 -45.03
C ARG A 171 -2.50 -45.40 -45.59
N HIS A 172 -2.46 -46.18 -46.67
CA HIS A 172 -1.44 -47.11 -47.16
C HIS A 172 -1.28 -47.07 -48.69
#